data_AF-A0A5N5T8S9-F1
#
_entry.id   AF-A0A5N5T8S9-F1
#
_cell.length_a   1.000
_cell.length_b   1.000
_cell.length_c   1.000
_cell.angle_alpha   90.00
_cell.angle_beta   90.00
_cell.angle_gamma   90.00
#
_symmetry.space_group_name_H-M   'P 1'
#
loop_
_entity.id
_entity.type
_entity.pdbx_description
1 polymer ?
#
loop_
_entity_poly.entity_id
_entity_poly.type
_entity_poly.pdbx_seq_one_letter_code
_entity_poly.pdbx_strand_id
1 'polypeptide(L)'
;MTSYTDKGPKPEVGKFLHFDHLRFWVGNAKQAASYYVSRLGFEPFGYRGLETGSREVCSHAVKQNRIIFVFESALNPGNHEMGDHLVTHGDGVKDIAFAVEDLDGIMQMAKKRRAVIVKDIWEEKDEDGVVRFGRVQTYGDTTHTFVERCNYKGSFLPGFKEPIQAPDPLIHVLPKPGLEFIDHVVGNQPDLEMEDVVKWYEKNLMFHRFWSVDDSQIHTEYSSLRSIVVTNFEETIKMTINEPAPGKRKSIIQEYVDYYGGAGVQHIALNSNDIISSIKNLRERGMEFITIPDTYYEQLREKLKKSPVKIQEDFSVLQQLKILVDYDDNGYLLQIFTKNMQDRPTLFLEVIQRHNHNGYGAGNFKALFEAVKTEQDRRGNL
;
A
#
# COMPACT_ATOMS: atom_id res chain seq x y z
N MET A 1 2.46 -20.17 -10.86
CA MET A 1 1.57 -19.04 -10.54
C MET A 1 0.27 -19.27 -11.25
N THR A 2 -0.84 -18.81 -10.68
CA THR A 2 -2.14 -18.87 -11.36
C THR A 2 -2.57 -17.45 -11.69
N SER A 3 -2.74 -17.15 -12.98
CA SER A 3 -3.38 -15.92 -13.44
C SER A 3 -4.84 -16.22 -13.75
N TYR A 4 -5.74 -15.44 -13.19
CA TYR A 4 -7.18 -15.65 -13.37
C TYR A 4 -7.67 -14.71 -14.47
N THR A 5 -8.19 -15.29 -15.55
CA THR A 5 -8.76 -14.52 -16.67
C THR A 5 -10.26 -14.30 -16.54
N ASP A 6 -10.93 -15.14 -15.74
CA ASP A 6 -12.36 -14.99 -15.45
C ASP A 6 -12.55 -13.96 -14.33
N LYS A 7 -13.18 -12.84 -14.69
CA LYS A 7 -13.52 -11.75 -13.76
C LYS A 7 -14.87 -11.97 -13.08
N GLY A 8 -15.59 -13.03 -13.46
CA GLY A 8 -16.99 -13.22 -13.10
C GLY A 8 -17.92 -12.22 -13.82
N PRO A 9 -19.21 -12.20 -13.45
CA PRO A 9 -20.17 -11.25 -14.02
C PRO A 9 -19.83 -9.83 -13.59
N LYS A 10 -19.96 -8.88 -14.52
CA LYS A 10 -19.82 -7.45 -14.22
C LYS A 10 -20.84 -7.04 -13.14
N PRO A 11 -20.44 -6.33 -12.08
CA PRO A 11 -21.38 -5.80 -11.10
C PRO A 11 -22.46 -4.93 -11.75
N GLU A 12 -23.72 -5.17 -11.38
CA GLU A 12 -24.88 -4.40 -11.86
C GLU A 12 -24.99 -3.03 -11.18
N VAL A 13 -24.37 -2.88 -10.00
CA VAL A 13 -24.41 -1.69 -9.16
C VAL A 13 -23.02 -1.38 -8.61
N GLY A 14 -22.73 -0.10 -8.39
CA GLY A 14 -21.46 0.35 -7.85
C GLY A 14 -20.28 0.24 -8.82
N LYS A 15 -19.36 1.19 -8.72
CA LYS A 15 -18.06 1.11 -9.39
C LYS A 15 -16.96 1.63 -8.50
N PHE A 16 -15.89 0.86 -8.40
CA PHE A 16 -14.66 1.28 -7.73
C PHE A 16 -13.72 1.89 -8.78
N LEU A 17 -13.32 3.13 -8.58
CA LEU A 17 -12.55 3.90 -9.57
C LEU A 17 -11.04 3.70 -9.39
N HIS A 18 -10.53 4.00 -8.20
CA HIS A 18 -9.11 3.91 -7.84
C HIS A 18 -8.95 4.08 -6.31
N PHE A 19 -7.73 3.87 -5.81
CA PHE A 19 -7.35 4.31 -4.46
C PHE A 19 -7.55 5.82 -4.33
N ASP A 20 -8.25 6.25 -3.28
CA ASP A 20 -8.52 7.67 -3.03
C ASP A 20 -7.43 8.32 -2.18
N HIS A 21 -7.22 7.76 -1.00
CA HIS A 21 -6.17 8.11 -0.05
C HIS A 21 -6.00 6.96 0.95
N LEU A 22 -4.86 6.91 1.63
CA LEU A 22 -4.67 6.02 2.78
C LEU A 22 -4.57 6.85 4.05
N ARG A 23 -5.22 6.40 5.13
CA ARG A 23 -5.13 7.03 6.45
C ARG A 23 -4.26 6.20 7.37
N PHE A 24 -3.38 6.89 8.07
CA PHE A 24 -2.46 6.31 9.03
C PHE A 24 -2.82 6.84 10.41
N TRP A 25 -2.93 5.95 11.37
CA TRP A 25 -2.95 6.33 12.77
C TRP A 25 -1.53 6.21 13.31
N VAL A 26 -1.03 7.34 13.80
CA VAL A 26 0.37 7.50 14.18
C VAL A 26 0.49 8.26 15.50
N GLY A 27 1.58 8.05 16.22
CA GLY A 27 1.84 8.73 17.48
C GLY A 27 2.06 10.24 17.32
N ASN A 28 2.59 10.67 16.17
CA ASN A 28 2.81 12.08 15.87
C ASN A 28 2.61 12.40 14.38
N ALA A 29 1.38 12.82 14.02
CA ALA A 29 0.98 13.13 12.65
C ALA A 29 1.82 14.22 12.00
N LYS A 30 2.29 15.20 12.77
CA LYS A 30 3.13 16.29 12.26
C LYS A 30 4.52 15.78 11.85
N GLN A 31 5.15 14.96 12.70
CA GLN A 31 6.46 14.38 12.39
C GLN A 31 6.37 13.33 11.29
N ALA A 32 5.34 12.48 11.30
CA ALA A 32 5.09 11.53 10.22
C ALA A 32 4.95 12.27 8.87
N ALA A 33 4.08 13.27 8.77
CA ALA A 33 3.95 14.06 7.54
C ALA A 33 5.28 14.70 7.10
N SER A 34 6.05 15.27 8.03
CA SER A 34 7.37 15.85 7.73
C SER A 34 8.37 14.80 7.21
N TYR A 35 8.37 13.58 7.75
CA TYR A 35 9.21 12.49 7.26
C TYR A 35 8.86 12.12 5.81
N TYR A 36 7.57 11.94 5.49
CA TYR A 36 7.15 11.58 4.14
C TYR A 36 7.37 12.73 3.13
N VAL A 37 7.24 13.99 3.55
CA VAL A 37 7.57 15.15 2.73
C VAL A 37 9.07 15.21 2.43
N SER A 38 9.91 15.15 3.46
CA SER A 38 11.37 15.28 3.31
C SER A 38 11.99 14.09 2.59
N ARG A 39 11.63 12.86 3.00
CA ARG A 39 12.27 11.63 2.52
C ARG A 39 11.66 11.08 1.23
N LEU A 40 10.34 11.15 1.09
CA LEU A 40 9.63 10.56 -0.06
C LEU A 40 9.18 11.58 -1.11
N GLY A 41 9.41 12.88 -0.89
CA GLY A 41 9.10 13.93 -1.86
C GLY A 41 7.61 14.24 -1.99
N PHE A 42 6.82 13.93 -0.96
CA PHE A 42 5.46 14.44 -0.85
C PHE A 42 5.46 15.95 -0.57
N GLU A 43 4.33 16.59 -0.81
CA GLU A 43 4.08 17.99 -0.49
C GLU A 43 2.88 18.10 0.47
N PRO A 44 2.88 19.04 1.43
CA PRO A 44 1.70 19.31 2.26
C PRO A 44 0.50 19.62 1.37
N PHE A 45 -0.64 18.98 1.65
CA PHE A 45 -1.82 19.04 0.79
C PHE A 45 -3.09 19.52 1.51
N GLY A 46 -3.23 19.19 2.79
CA GLY A 46 -4.36 19.64 3.58
C GLY A 46 -4.10 19.45 5.07
N TYR A 47 -4.78 20.24 5.89
CA TYR A 47 -4.68 20.18 7.33
C TYR A 47 -6.06 20.25 7.98
N ARG A 48 -6.22 19.47 9.06
CA ARG A 48 -7.35 19.57 9.97
C ARG A 48 -6.84 19.41 11.41
N GLY A 49 -7.20 20.31 12.30
CA GLY A 49 -6.75 20.27 13.70
C GLY A 49 -7.39 21.37 14.54
N LEU A 50 -6.76 21.74 15.66
CA LEU A 50 -7.34 22.67 16.64
C LEU A 50 -7.70 24.01 16.01
N GLU A 51 -6.81 24.52 15.16
CA GLU A 51 -6.90 25.79 14.44
C GLU A 51 -8.00 25.79 13.37
N THR A 52 -8.43 24.60 12.92
CA THR A 52 -9.52 24.43 11.94
C THR A 52 -10.79 23.86 12.57
N GLY A 53 -10.88 23.83 13.91
CA GLY A 53 -12.06 23.38 14.66
C GLY A 53 -12.14 21.87 14.94
N SER A 54 -11.18 21.06 14.51
CA SER A 54 -11.10 19.63 14.85
C SER A 54 -10.41 19.44 16.19
N ARG A 55 -11.19 19.13 17.23
CA ARG A 55 -10.69 19.12 18.62
C ARG A 55 -10.24 17.77 19.16
N GLU A 56 -10.66 16.68 18.53
CA GLU A 56 -10.32 15.31 18.99
C GLU A 56 -9.14 14.69 18.24
N VAL A 57 -9.01 15.02 16.95
CA VAL A 57 -8.02 14.43 16.03
C VAL A 57 -7.39 15.54 15.19
N CYS A 58 -6.07 15.49 15.04
CA CYS A 58 -5.36 16.25 14.02
C CYS A 58 -5.01 15.36 12.84
N SER A 59 -5.10 15.91 11.64
CA SER A 59 -4.87 15.21 10.37
C SER A 59 -3.98 16.07 9.48
N HIS A 60 -2.83 15.51 9.08
CA HIS A 60 -1.94 16.09 8.08
C HIS A 60 -2.04 15.27 6.79
N ALA A 61 -2.65 15.86 5.76
CA ALA A 61 -2.69 15.27 4.43
C ALA A 61 -1.47 15.73 3.62
N VAL A 62 -0.78 14.78 3.00
CA VAL A 62 0.34 15.03 2.08
C VAL A 62 0.06 14.35 0.75
N LYS A 63 0.54 14.95 -0.34
CA LYS A 63 0.27 14.49 -1.70
C LYS A 63 1.52 14.46 -2.55
N GLN A 64 1.61 13.46 -3.42
CA GLN A 64 2.56 13.44 -4.53
C GLN A 64 1.80 12.92 -5.76
N ASN A 65 1.63 13.77 -6.76
CA ASN A 65 0.79 13.47 -7.92
C ASN A 65 -0.61 12.97 -7.50
N ARG A 66 -0.95 11.70 -7.71
CA ARG A 66 -2.24 11.10 -7.33
C ARG A 66 -2.18 10.32 -6.00
N ILE A 67 -1.03 10.24 -5.35
CA ILE A 67 -0.85 9.56 -4.07
C ILE A 67 -1.21 10.54 -2.96
N ILE A 68 -2.16 10.16 -2.10
CA ILE A 68 -2.55 10.97 -0.94
C ILE A 68 -2.46 10.12 0.32
N PHE A 69 -1.68 10.58 1.29
CA PHE A 69 -1.60 9.99 2.62
C PHE A 69 -2.09 10.99 3.67
N VAL A 70 -2.87 10.51 4.63
CA VAL A 70 -3.40 11.31 5.74
C VAL A 70 -2.89 10.73 7.04
N PHE A 71 -2.03 11.46 7.73
CA PHE A 71 -1.51 11.06 9.04
C PHE A 71 -2.37 11.67 10.14
N GLU A 72 -2.90 10.82 11.03
CA GLU A 72 -3.81 11.23 12.08
C GLU A 72 -3.30 10.85 13.47
N SER A 73 -3.46 11.76 14.43
CA SER A 73 -3.15 11.53 15.84
C SER A 73 -4.27 12.07 16.73
N ALA A 74 -4.51 11.39 17.84
CA ALA A 74 -5.39 11.90 18.89
C ALA A 74 -4.79 13.17 19.50
N LEU A 75 -5.61 14.21 19.67
CA LEU A 75 -5.21 15.47 20.31
C LEU A 75 -5.34 15.41 21.84
N ASN A 76 -6.29 14.64 22.34
CA ASN A 76 -6.63 14.58 23.75
C ASN A 76 -6.07 13.31 24.41
N PRO A 77 -5.61 13.39 25.67
CA PRO A 77 -5.33 12.21 26.48
C PRO A 77 -6.58 11.34 26.65
N GLY A 78 -6.40 10.02 26.77
CA GLY A 78 -7.51 9.09 27.01
C GLY A 78 -8.39 8.76 25.80
N ASN A 79 -7.94 9.07 24.58
CA ASN A 79 -8.58 8.55 23.38
C ASN A 79 -8.30 7.03 23.28
N HIS A 80 -9.25 6.22 23.71
CA HIS A 80 -9.11 4.76 23.73
C HIS A 80 -8.99 4.15 22.33
N GLU A 81 -9.78 4.60 21.36
CA GLU A 81 -9.78 3.98 20.03
C GLU A 81 -8.44 4.14 19.30
N MET A 82 -7.93 5.38 19.20
CA MET A 82 -6.64 5.64 18.56
C MET A 82 -5.47 5.23 19.46
N GLY A 83 -5.62 5.35 20.78
CA GLY A 83 -4.59 4.98 21.76
C GLY A 83 -4.34 3.47 21.79
N ASP A 84 -5.39 2.65 21.85
CA ASP A 84 -5.28 1.20 21.89
C ASP A 84 -4.73 0.64 20.57
N HIS A 85 -5.15 1.22 19.43
CA HIS A 85 -4.57 0.91 18.12
C HIS A 85 -3.07 1.25 18.08
N LEU A 86 -2.68 2.44 18.57
CA LEU A 86 -1.28 2.86 18.58
C LEU A 86 -0.40 1.97 19.47
N VAL A 87 -0.89 1.56 20.64
CA VAL A 87 -0.19 0.65 21.53
C VAL A 87 -0.01 -0.72 20.86
N THR A 88 -1.08 -1.24 20.26
CA THR A 88 -1.10 -2.57 19.63
C THR A 88 -0.20 -2.61 18.40
N HIS A 89 -0.36 -1.68 17.46
CA HIS A 89 0.24 -1.74 16.13
C HIS A 89 1.49 -0.88 15.96
N GLY A 90 1.65 0.16 16.79
CA GLY A 90 2.51 1.30 16.48
C GLY A 90 1.91 2.17 15.38
N ASP A 91 2.75 2.92 14.68
CA ASP A 91 2.34 3.71 13.50
C ASP A 91 1.97 2.76 12.35
N GLY A 92 0.78 2.93 11.78
CA GLY A 92 0.28 2.00 10.76
C GLY A 92 -0.92 2.53 9.97
N VAL A 93 -1.23 1.84 8.86
CA VAL A 93 -2.42 2.16 8.05
C VAL A 93 -3.67 1.71 8.81
N LYS A 94 -4.59 2.65 9.02
CA LYS A 94 -5.90 2.37 9.61
C LYS A 94 -6.98 2.16 8.55
N ASP A 95 -6.94 2.95 7.48
CA ASP A 95 -8.00 2.96 6.46
C ASP A 95 -7.41 3.07 5.05
N ILE A 96 -7.98 2.28 4.13
CA ILE A 96 -7.69 2.35 2.71
C ILE A 96 -8.95 2.84 2.02
N ALA A 97 -8.95 4.10 1.57
CA ALA A 97 -10.11 4.71 0.96
C ALA A 97 -10.17 4.44 -0.55
N PHE A 98 -11.38 4.21 -1.08
CA PHE A 98 -11.63 4.01 -2.51
C PHE A 98 -12.56 5.08 -3.03
N ALA A 99 -12.20 5.67 -4.18
CA ALA A 99 -13.10 6.55 -4.91
C ALA A 99 -14.13 5.68 -5.63
N VAL A 100 -15.42 6.01 -5.49
CA VAL A 100 -16.51 5.18 -6.01
C VAL A 100 -17.58 6.00 -6.74
N GLU A 101 -18.34 5.31 -7.59
CA GLU A 101 -19.63 5.74 -8.14
C GLU A 101 -20.72 4.78 -7.64
N ASP A 102 -21.91 5.30 -7.37
CA ASP A 102 -23.06 4.54 -6.85
C ASP A 102 -22.76 3.93 -5.47
N LEU A 103 -22.45 4.82 -4.51
CA LEU A 103 -22.19 4.46 -3.12
C LEU A 103 -23.36 3.71 -2.48
N ASP A 104 -24.60 4.09 -2.82
CA ASP A 104 -25.81 3.43 -2.33
C ASP A 104 -25.85 1.95 -2.73
N GLY A 105 -25.59 1.65 -4.00
CA GLY A 105 -25.50 0.28 -4.50
C GLY A 105 -24.41 -0.54 -3.80
N ILE A 106 -23.22 0.04 -3.62
CA ILE A 106 -22.10 -0.62 -2.92
C ILE A 106 -22.46 -0.94 -1.47
N MET A 107 -22.97 0.05 -0.72
CA MET A 107 -23.30 -0.11 0.69
C MET A 107 -24.50 -1.04 0.90
N GLN A 108 -25.50 -0.99 0.02
CA GLN A 108 -26.63 -1.93 0.04
C GLN A 108 -26.16 -3.37 -0.17
N MET A 109 -25.24 -3.59 -1.12
CA MET A 109 -24.69 -4.92 -1.38
C MET A 109 -23.86 -5.42 -0.21
N ALA A 110 -22.99 -4.56 0.35
CA ALA A 110 -22.18 -4.88 1.52
C ALA A 110 -23.07 -5.30 2.71
N LYS A 111 -24.14 -4.55 3.01
CA LYS A 111 -25.14 -4.90 4.05
C LYS A 111 -25.83 -6.24 3.76
N LYS A 112 -26.34 -6.41 2.53
CA LYS A 112 -27.03 -7.65 2.11
C LYS A 112 -26.13 -8.88 2.26
N ARG A 113 -24.84 -8.73 1.99
CA ARG A 113 -23.84 -9.79 2.08
C ARG A 113 -23.19 -9.92 3.46
N ARG A 114 -23.67 -9.15 4.45
CA ARG A 114 -23.28 -9.17 5.87
C ARG A 114 -21.84 -8.71 6.12
N ALA A 115 -21.35 -7.75 5.34
CA ALA A 115 -20.17 -6.98 5.73
C ALA A 115 -20.46 -6.20 7.02
N VAL A 116 -19.45 -6.05 7.88
CA VAL A 116 -19.56 -5.23 9.09
C VAL A 116 -19.47 -3.76 8.69
N ILE A 117 -20.56 -3.02 8.90
CA ILE A 117 -20.64 -1.60 8.61
C ILE A 117 -20.12 -0.83 9.82
N VAL A 118 -18.97 -0.17 9.67
CA VAL A 118 -18.37 0.66 10.73
C VAL A 118 -19.14 1.98 10.84
N LYS A 119 -19.47 2.57 9.69
CA LYS A 119 -20.31 3.77 9.60
C LYS A 119 -21.14 3.70 8.33
N ASP A 120 -22.45 3.79 8.50
CA ASP A 120 -23.38 3.85 7.37
C ASP A 120 -23.20 5.16 6.58
N ILE A 121 -23.85 5.29 5.42
CA ILE A 121 -23.69 6.43 4.53
C ILE A 121 -23.87 7.75 5.31
N TRP A 122 -22.86 8.61 5.22
CA TRP A 122 -22.92 9.97 5.74
C TRP A 122 -22.39 10.96 4.70
N GLU A 123 -22.75 12.22 4.89
CA GLU A 123 -22.32 13.32 4.02
C GLU A 123 -21.52 14.33 4.83
N GLU A 124 -20.47 14.86 4.21
CA GLU A 124 -19.78 16.05 4.70
C GLU A 124 -19.89 17.14 3.63
N LYS A 125 -20.01 18.39 4.06
CA LYS A 125 -20.30 19.53 3.19
C LYS A 125 -19.51 20.76 3.62
N ASP A 126 -19.03 21.52 2.65
CA ASP A 126 -18.51 22.87 2.83
C ASP A 126 -18.88 23.78 1.63
N GLU A 127 -18.17 24.89 1.46
CA GLU A 127 -18.36 25.83 0.34
C GLU A 127 -18.21 25.20 -1.05
N ASP A 128 -17.45 24.11 -1.19
CA ASP A 128 -17.11 23.52 -2.49
C ASP A 128 -18.01 22.35 -2.92
N GLY A 129 -18.96 21.96 -2.07
CA GLY A 129 -19.99 20.97 -2.38
C GLY A 129 -20.16 19.92 -1.28
N VAL A 130 -20.58 18.72 -1.68
CA VAL A 130 -20.87 17.60 -0.77
C VAL A 130 -20.04 16.40 -1.20
N VAL A 131 -19.46 15.71 -0.22
CA VAL A 131 -18.84 14.39 -0.41
C VAL A 131 -19.58 13.39 0.47
N ARG A 132 -19.97 12.26 -0.12
CA ARG A 132 -20.64 11.15 0.56
C ARG A 132 -19.63 10.07 0.87
N PHE A 133 -19.79 9.43 2.01
CA PHE A 133 -18.90 8.39 2.48
C PHE A 133 -19.67 7.20 3.02
N GLY A 134 -19.09 6.02 2.93
CA GLY A 134 -19.52 4.82 3.66
C GLY A 134 -18.30 4.07 4.17
N ARG A 135 -18.37 3.42 5.34
CA ARG A 135 -17.22 2.73 5.91
C ARG A 135 -17.54 1.31 6.35
N VAL A 136 -16.71 0.37 5.91
CA VAL A 136 -16.82 -1.05 6.23
C VAL A 136 -15.51 -1.58 6.84
N GLN A 137 -15.64 -2.60 7.69
CA GLN A 137 -14.51 -3.31 8.30
C GLN A 137 -14.02 -4.40 7.35
N THR A 138 -12.70 -4.51 7.16
CA THR A 138 -12.06 -5.64 6.47
C THR A 138 -11.21 -6.44 7.47
N TYR A 139 -10.01 -6.88 7.10
CA TYR A 139 -9.09 -7.63 7.96
C TYR A 139 -8.52 -6.81 9.13
N GLY A 140 -8.27 -7.50 10.25
CA GLY A 140 -7.74 -6.91 11.48
C GLY A 140 -8.53 -5.68 11.91
N ASP A 141 -7.83 -4.60 12.24
CA ASP A 141 -8.43 -3.29 12.53
C ASP A 141 -8.51 -2.37 11.30
N THR A 142 -8.23 -2.88 10.10
CA THR A 142 -8.20 -2.09 8.86
C THR A 142 -9.61 -1.84 8.32
N THR A 143 -9.93 -0.60 7.95
CA THR A 143 -11.20 -0.25 7.33
C THR A 143 -11.07 0.15 5.87
N HIS A 144 -12.19 0.08 5.15
CA HIS A 144 -12.34 0.72 3.85
C HIS A 144 -13.35 1.86 3.96
N THR A 145 -12.94 3.06 3.58
CA THR A 145 -13.83 4.20 3.37
C THR A 145 -14.11 4.38 1.88
N PHE A 146 -15.36 4.25 1.48
CA PHE A 146 -15.80 4.58 0.13
C PHE A 146 -16.10 6.07 0.04
N VAL A 147 -15.62 6.73 -1.02
CA VAL A 147 -15.69 8.18 -1.20
C VAL A 147 -16.38 8.50 -2.53
N GLU A 148 -17.57 9.07 -2.47
CA GLU A 148 -18.33 9.53 -3.64
C GLU A 148 -18.40 11.06 -3.65
N ARG A 149 -17.72 11.70 -4.61
CA ARG A 149 -17.54 13.16 -4.60
C ARG A 149 -18.69 13.96 -5.21
N CYS A 150 -19.73 13.38 -5.81
CA CYS A 150 -20.92 14.11 -6.30
C CYS A 150 -20.68 15.51 -6.95
N ASN A 151 -19.62 15.69 -7.75
CA ASN A 151 -19.17 16.99 -8.32
C ASN A 151 -18.58 18.02 -7.34
N TYR A 152 -18.03 17.59 -6.21
CA TYR A 152 -17.26 18.39 -5.27
C TYR A 152 -16.07 19.06 -5.95
N LYS A 153 -15.91 20.36 -5.71
CA LYS A 153 -14.91 21.21 -6.39
C LYS A 153 -13.67 21.52 -5.56
N GLY A 154 -13.68 21.14 -4.29
CA GLY A 154 -12.62 21.44 -3.35
C GLY A 154 -11.38 20.60 -3.65
N SER A 155 -10.24 21.04 -3.11
CA SER A 155 -8.94 20.42 -3.41
C SER A 155 -8.84 18.98 -2.89
N PHE A 156 -9.41 18.68 -1.73
CA PHE A 156 -9.33 17.34 -1.11
C PHE A 156 -10.69 16.79 -0.63
N LEU A 157 -11.10 17.13 0.60
CA LEU A 157 -12.31 16.67 1.26
C LEU A 157 -12.83 17.78 2.19
N PRO A 158 -14.15 17.82 2.46
CA PRO A 158 -14.73 18.77 3.39
C PRO A 158 -14.04 18.78 4.75
N GLY A 159 -13.87 19.99 5.31
CA GLY A 159 -13.26 20.18 6.64
C GLY A 159 -11.73 20.10 6.68
N PHE A 160 -11.07 19.74 5.57
CA PHE A 160 -9.64 20.03 5.40
C PHE A 160 -9.49 21.47 4.91
N LYS A 161 -8.53 22.19 5.49
CA LYS A 161 -8.10 23.52 5.04
C LYS A 161 -6.70 23.42 4.45
N GLU A 162 -6.27 24.50 3.80
CA GLU A 162 -4.90 24.62 3.31
C GLU A 162 -3.88 24.34 4.43
N PRO A 163 -2.70 23.77 4.11
CA PRO A 163 -1.65 23.54 5.10
C PRO A 163 -1.34 24.82 5.90
N ILE A 164 -1.41 24.74 7.23
CA ILE A 164 -1.20 25.91 8.11
C ILE A 164 0.25 26.38 8.08
N GLN A 165 1.18 25.44 7.94
CA GLN A 165 2.60 25.75 7.88
C GLN A 165 2.96 26.11 6.45
N ALA A 166 3.74 27.19 6.28
CA ALA A 166 4.40 27.46 5.01
C ALA A 166 5.16 26.20 4.54
N PRO A 167 5.24 25.94 3.23
CA PRO A 167 6.00 24.82 2.70
C PRO A 167 7.40 24.81 3.32
N ASP A 168 7.81 23.64 3.83
CA ASP A 168 9.16 23.47 4.36
C ASP A 168 10.16 23.88 3.27
N PRO A 169 11.04 24.88 3.50
CA PRO A 169 11.98 25.34 2.49
C PRO A 169 12.86 24.22 1.92
N LEU A 170 13.06 23.13 2.67
CA LEU A 170 13.78 21.94 2.19
C LEU A 170 13.15 21.33 0.94
N ILE A 171 11.82 21.44 0.76
CA ILE A 171 11.11 20.89 -0.40
C ILE A 171 11.65 21.47 -1.71
N HIS A 172 12.09 22.73 -1.71
CA HIS A 172 12.57 23.42 -2.91
C HIS A 172 14.01 23.05 -3.30
N VAL A 173 14.81 22.52 -2.37
CA VAL A 173 16.21 22.13 -2.62
C VAL A 173 16.39 20.63 -2.82
N LEU A 174 15.40 19.82 -2.43
CA LEU A 174 15.47 18.37 -2.55
C LEU A 174 14.97 17.89 -3.93
N PRO A 175 15.62 16.89 -4.55
CA PRO A 175 15.29 16.41 -5.89
C PRO A 175 13.93 15.71 -5.93
N LYS A 176 13.13 15.85 -7.00
CA LYS A 176 11.77 15.28 -7.04
C LYS A 176 11.77 13.79 -7.42
N PRO A 177 11.21 12.87 -6.61
CA PRO A 177 11.17 11.45 -6.95
C PRO A 177 10.28 11.09 -8.13
N GLY A 178 9.16 11.80 -8.34
CA GLY A 178 8.26 11.52 -9.47
C GLY A 178 7.41 10.25 -9.28
N LEU A 179 6.91 10.02 -8.07
CA LEU A 179 5.97 8.92 -7.80
C LEU A 179 4.55 9.34 -8.22
N GLU A 180 3.82 8.49 -8.92
CA GLU A 180 2.62 8.88 -9.67
C GLU A 180 1.31 8.55 -8.95
N PHE A 181 1.09 7.28 -8.62
CA PHE A 181 -0.14 6.78 -8.00
C PHE A 181 0.14 5.51 -7.18
N ILE A 182 -0.84 5.10 -6.36
CA ILE A 182 -0.76 3.84 -5.61
C ILE A 182 -1.07 2.69 -6.57
N ASP A 183 -0.08 1.84 -6.84
CA ASP A 183 -0.20 0.70 -7.75
C ASP A 183 -1.00 -0.43 -7.11
N HIS A 184 -0.62 -0.80 -5.88
CA HIS A 184 -1.29 -1.83 -5.09
C HIS A 184 -0.98 -1.67 -3.59
N VAL A 185 -1.78 -2.31 -2.75
CA VAL A 185 -1.60 -2.35 -1.29
C VAL A 185 -1.65 -3.80 -0.81
N VAL A 186 -0.80 -4.16 0.13
CA VAL A 186 -0.62 -5.54 0.58
C VAL A 186 -0.98 -5.70 2.04
N GLY A 187 -1.93 -6.60 2.33
CA GLY A 187 -2.39 -6.94 3.67
C GLY A 187 -1.88 -8.31 4.11
N ASN A 188 -1.12 -8.36 5.20
CA ASN A 188 -0.68 -9.60 5.82
C ASN A 188 -1.71 -10.10 6.82
N GLN A 189 -1.92 -11.42 6.81
CA GLN A 189 -2.88 -12.12 7.65
C GLN A 189 -2.16 -13.13 8.56
N PRO A 190 -2.74 -13.47 9.74
CA PRO A 190 -2.38 -14.64 10.50
C PRO A 190 -2.49 -15.94 9.68
N ASP A 191 -1.96 -17.02 10.24
CA ASP A 191 -2.00 -18.34 9.59
C ASP A 191 -3.44 -18.78 9.30
N LEU A 192 -3.67 -19.27 8.08
CA LEU A 192 -4.95 -19.77 7.56
C LEU A 192 -6.08 -18.73 7.44
N GLU A 193 -5.78 -17.42 7.48
CA GLU A 193 -6.78 -16.36 7.35
C GLU A 193 -6.85 -15.73 5.94
N MET A 194 -5.89 -16.00 5.03
CA MET A 194 -5.85 -15.35 3.70
C MET A 194 -7.11 -15.63 2.89
N GLU A 195 -7.55 -16.89 2.82
CA GLU A 195 -8.70 -17.30 2.01
C GLU A 195 -10.01 -16.66 2.49
N ASP A 196 -10.18 -16.47 3.80
CA ASP A 196 -11.39 -15.84 4.35
C ASP A 196 -11.43 -14.35 4.03
N VAL A 197 -10.29 -13.68 4.05
CA VAL A 197 -10.15 -12.28 3.64
C VAL A 197 -10.37 -12.13 2.13
N VAL A 198 -9.81 -13.01 1.30
CA VAL A 198 -10.07 -13.03 -0.14
C VAL A 198 -11.56 -13.19 -0.44
N LYS A 199 -12.21 -14.16 0.20
CA LYS A 199 -13.67 -14.35 0.08
C LYS A 199 -14.43 -13.13 0.57
N TRP A 200 -13.93 -12.40 1.58
CA TRP A 200 -14.56 -11.15 2.02
C TRP A 200 -14.59 -10.12 0.89
N TYR A 201 -13.51 -9.95 0.12
CA TYR A 201 -13.49 -9.04 -1.04
C TYR A 201 -14.40 -9.52 -2.17
N GLU A 202 -14.31 -10.80 -2.54
CA GLU A 202 -15.15 -11.41 -3.59
C GLU A 202 -16.64 -11.28 -3.25
N LYS A 203 -16.98 -11.65 -2.03
CA LYS A 203 -18.34 -11.61 -1.52
C LYS A 203 -18.79 -10.18 -1.34
N ASN A 204 -18.13 -9.35 -0.55
CA ASN A 204 -18.76 -8.09 -0.11
C ASN A 204 -18.59 -6.96 -1.13
N LEU A 205 -17.48 -6.93 -1.87
CA LEU A 205 -17.16 -5.85 -2.80
C LEU A 205 -17.23 -6.27 -4.28
N MET A 206 -17.55 -7.53 -4.56
CA MET A 206 -17.62 -8.07 -5.94
C MET A 206 -16.27 -7.96 -6.67
N PHE A 207 -15.18 -8.04 -5.93
CA PHE A 207 -13.85 -8.15 -6.50
C PHE A 207 -13.66 -9.57 -7.04
N HIS A 208 -12.65 -9.77 -7.89
CA HIS A 208 -12.26 -11.09 -8.37
C HIS A 208 -10.81 -11.38 -8.05
N ARG A 209 -10.46 -12.67 -7.95
CA ARG A 209 -9.05 -13.08 -7.91
C ARG A 209 -8.42 -12.68 -9.23
N PHE A 210 -7.27 -12.06 -9.15
CA PHE A 210 -6.49 -11.64 -10.31
C PHE A 210 -5.29 -12.56 -10.51
N TRP A 211 -4.63 -12.90 -9.40
CA TRP A 211 -3.39 -13.67 -9.42
C TRP A 211 -3.18 -14.39 -8.09
N SER A 212 -2.54 -15.56 -8.09
CA SER A 212 -2.16 -16.25 -6.87
C SER A 212 -0.88 -17.07 -7.00
N VAL A 213 -0.26 -17.29 -5.85
CA VAL A 213 0.95 -18.09 -5.65
C VAL A 213 0.85 -18.85 -4.34
N ASP A 214 1.32 -20.09 -4.38
CA ASP A 214 1.41 -20.95 -3.23
C ASP A 214 2.88 -21.17 -2.78
N ASP A 215 3.05 -21.88 -1.68
CA ASP A 215 4.34 -22.19 -1.08
C ASP A 215 5.19 -23.15 -1.93
N SER A 216 4.59 -23.89 -2.87
CA SER A 216 5.37 -24.67 -3.85
C SER A 216 6.10 -23.76 -4.85
N GLN A 217 5.62 -22.53 -5.02
CA GLN A 217 6.16 -21.55 -5.97
C GLN A 217 7.02 -20.49 -5.29
N ILE A 218 6.62 -20.04 -4.10
CA ILE A 218 7.36 -19.05 -3.31
C ILE A 218 7.83 -19.67 -2.00
N HIS A 219 9.00 -20.30 -2.08
CA HIS A 219 9.73 -20.76 -0.92
C HIS A 219 11.23 -20.49 -1.09
N THR A 220 11.88 -20.28 0.05
CA THR A 220 13.32 -20.49 0.19
C THR A 220 13.57 -21.84 0.84
N GLU A 221 14.83 -22.19 1.04
CA GLU A 221 15.18 -23.40 1.82
C GLU A 221 14.62 -23.36 3.27
N TYR A 222 14.23 -22.18 3.77
CA TYR A 222 13.91 -21.97 5.18
C TYR A 222 12.49 -21.47 5.44
N SER A 223 11.86 -20.71 4.55
CA SER A 223 10.51 -20.18 4.79
C SER A 223 9.80 -19.84 3.49
N SER A 224 8.46 -19.76 3.56
CA SER A 224 7.53 -19.62 2.44
C SER A 224 6.35 -18.71 2.83
N LEU A 225 5.53 -18.36 1.84
CA LEU A 225 4.26 -17.66 2.01
C LEU A 225 3.27 -18.11 0.94
N ARG A 226 1.99 -17.85 1.18
CA ARG A 226 0.94 -17.90 0.16
C ARG A 226 0.40 -16.50 -0.07
N SER A 227 0.00 -16.20 -1.30
CA SER A 227 -0.48 -14.88 -1.67
C SER A 227 -1.57 -14.96 -2.73
N ILE A 228 -2.63 -14.19 -2.53
CA ILE A 228 -3.73 -14.00 -3.48
C ILE A 228 -3.95 -12.52 -3.68
N VAL A 229 -3.99 -12.11 -4.94
CA VAL A 229 -4.35 -10.76 -5.35
C VAL A 229 -5.84 -10.74 -5.69
N VAL A 230 -6.58 -9.84 -5.06
CA VAL A 230 -7.95 -9.49 -5.41
C VAL A 230 -7.99 -8.10 -6.04
N THR A 231 -8.90 -7.89 -6.98
CA THR A 231 -9.01 -6.64 -7.72
C THR A 231 -10.46 -6.31 -8.06
N ASN A 232 -10.79 -5.03 -8.23
CA ASN A 232 -12.10 -4.64 -8.77
C ASN A 232 -12.23 -5.06 -10.25
N PHE A 233 -13.46 -5.04 -10.78
CA PHE A 233 -13.75 -5.50 -12.15
C PHE A 233 -12.91 -4.83 -13.24
N GLU A 234 -12.71 -3.51 -13.15
CA GLU A 234 -11.86 -2.72 -14.07
C GLU A 234 -10.35 -2.87 -13.82
N GLU A 235 -9.96 -3.61 -12.78
CA GLU A 235 -8.58 -3.92 -12.41
C GLU A 235 -7.70 -2.70 -12.07
N THR A 236 -8.34 -1.64 -11.58
CA THR A 236 -7.70 -0.38 -11.17
C THR A 236 -7.29 -0.34 -9.70
N ILE A 237 -7.86 -1.20 -8.86
CA ILE A 237 -7.57 -1.33 -7.43
C ILE A 237 -7.11 -2.76 -7.17
N LYS A 238 -5.89 -2.88 -6.68
CA LYS A 238 -5.17 -4.13 -6.53
C LYS A 238 -4.78 -4.35 -5.08
N MET A 239 -5.36 -5.36 -4.45
CA MET A 239 -5.10 -5.71 -3.04
C MET A 239 -4.48 -7.10 -2.98
N THR A 240 -3.24 -7.18 -2.49
CA THR A 240 -2.55 -8.47 -2.28
C THR A 240 -2.77 -8.92 -0.84
N ILE A 241 -3.22 -10.15 -0.65
CA ILE A 241 -3.47 -10.74 0.67
C ILE A 241 -2.48 -11.89 0.86
N ASN A 242 -1.67 -11.82 1.92
CA ASN A 242 -0.66 -12.82 2.22
C ASN A 242 -0.98 -13.55 3.53
N GLU A 243 -0.56 -14.81 3.64
CA GLU A 243 -0.47 -15.54 4.91
C GLU A 243 0.88 -16.26 5.03
N PRO A 244 1.33 -16.57 6.26
CA PRO A 244 2.50 -17.42 6.46
C PRO A 244 2.27 -18.82 5.86
N ALA A 245 3.36 -19.50 5.50
CA ALA A 245 3.31 -20.89 5.06
C ALA A 245 4.47 -21.71 5.68
N PRO A 246 4.37 -23.05 5.69
CA PRO A 246 5.33 -23.91 6.37
C PRO A 246 6.76 -23.77 5.83
N GLY A 247 7.74 -23.75 6.74
CA GLY A 247 9.16 -23.74 6.43
C GLY A 247 10.02 -24.19 7.61
N LYS A 248 11.33 -24.36 7.41
CA LYS A 248 12.30 -24.66 8.49
C LYS A 248 12.41 -23.55 9.54
N ARG A 249 12.00 -22.32 9.21
CA ARG A 249 12.14 -21.09 10.01
C ARG A 249 10.88 -20.23 9.91
N LYS A 250 10.79 -19.19 10.75
CA LYS A 250 9.61 -18.31 10.82
C LYS A 250 9.44 -17.55 9.49
N SER A 251 8.22 -17.53 8.97
CA SER A 251 7.87 -16.74 7.78
C SER A 251 7.94 -15.24 8.07
N ILE A 252 8.37 -14.43 7.10
CA ILE A 252 8.37 -12.96 7.20
C ILE A 252 6.96 -12.41 7.46
N ILE A 253 5.92 -13.13 7.01
CA ILE A 253 4.52 -12.76 7.25
C ILE A 253 4.18 -12.96 8.74
N GLN A 254 4.69 -14.01 9.36
CA GLN A 254 4.53 -14.23 10.79
C GLN A 254 5.33 -13.20 11.61
N GLU A 255 6.53 -12.80 11.19
CA GLU A 255 7.26 -11.69 11.84
C GLU A 255 6.41 -10.42 11.82
N TYR A 256 5.80 -10.08 10.68
CA TYR A 256 4.88 -8.95 10.62
C TYR A 256 3.74 -9.09 11.63
N VAL A 257 3.03 -10.22 11.65
CA VAL A 257 1.87 -10.43 12.54
C VAL A 257 2.27 -10.33 14.00
N ASP A 258 3.44 -10.87 14.38
CA ASP A 258 3.96 -10.82 15.75
C ASP A 258 4.19 -9.37 16.23
N TYR A 259 4.79 -8.52 15.39
CA TYR A 259 5.14 -7.13 15.76
C TYR A 259 4.03 -6.11 15.48
N TYR A 260 3.13 -6.41 14.55
CA TYR A 260 1.92 -5.64 14.31
C TYR A 260 0.83 -5.99 15.31
N GLY A 261 0.84 -7.19 15.89
CA GLY A 261 -0.20 -7.66 16.81
C GLY A 261 -1.47 -8.16 16.11
N GLY A 262 -1.38 -8.57 14.84
CA GLY A 262 -2.51 -9.08 14.06
C GLY A 262 -2.39 -8.83 12.56
N ALA A 263 -3.52 -8.93 11.85
CA ALA A 263 -3.62 -8.60 10.44
C ALA A 263 -3.50 -7.08 10.18
N GLY A 264 -2.90 -6.69 9.06
CA GLY A 264 -2.81 -5.29 8.65
C GLY A 264 -2.02 -5.06 7.37
N VAL A 265 -1.85 -3.79 6.99
CA VAL A 265 -1.12 -3.41 5.77
C VAL A 265 0.38 -3.54 5.98
N GLN A 266 1.01 -4.42 5.21
CA GLN A 266 2.44 -4.61 5.17
C GLN A 266 3.14 -3.57 4.31
N HIS A 267 2.68 -3.37 3.08
CA HIS A 267 3.30 -2.40 2.20
C HIS A 267 2.35 -1.77 1.21
N ILE A 268 2.81 -0.62 0.69
CA ILE A 268 2.12 0.19 -0.30
C ILE A 268 3.09 0.39 -1.46
N ALA A 269 2.68 -0.03 -2.66
CA ALA A 269 3.46 0.15 -3.86
C ALA A 269 3.10 1.45 -4.58
N LEU A 270 4.12 2.22 -4.90
CA LEU A 270 4.02 3.54 -5.50
C LEU A 270 4.58 3.46 -6.92
N ASN A 271 3.72 3.74 -7.91
CA ASN A 271 4.11 3.69 -9.31
C ASN A 271 5.11 4.80 -9.65
N SER A 272 6.06 4.51 -10.54
CA SER A 272 6.94 5.47 -11.19
C SER A 272 7.01 5.21 -12.70
N ASN A 273 7.12 6.30 -13.46
CA ASN A 273 7.40 6.26 -14.91
C ASN A 273 8.91 6.24 -15.23
N ASP A 274 9.76 6.57 -14.25
CA ASP A 274 11.23 6.55 -14.36
C ASP A 274 11.82 6.16 -13.00
N ILE A 275 11.83 4.87 -12.72
CA ILE A 275 12.29 4.29 -11.46
C ILE A 275 13.77 4.55 -11.23
N ILE A 276 14.61 4.67 -12.26
CA ILE A 276 16.03 4.99 -12.08
C ILE A 276 16.16 6.38 -11.45
N SER A 277 15.49 7.38 -12.01
CA SER A 277 15.50 8.73 -11.47
C SER A 277 14.81 8.78 -10.09
N SER A 278 13.68 8.10 -9.92
CA SER A 278 13.00 8.03 -8.62
C SER A 278 13.89 7.49 -7.52
N ILE A 279 14.58 6.37 -7.75
CA ILE A 279 15.40 5.73 -6.72
C ILE A 279 16.67 6.53 -6.44
N LYS A 280 17.29 7.16 -7.45
CA LYS A 280 18.40 8.10 -7.22
C LYS A 280 17.96 9.24 -6.31
N ASN A 281 16.84 9.89 -6.65
CA ASN A 281 16.34 11.05 -5.91
C ASN A 281 15.87 10.68 -4.50
N LEU A 282 15.26 9.50 -4.31
CA LEU A 282 14.89 9.00 -2.98
C LEU A 282 16.14 8.70 -2.13
N ARG A 283 17.18 8.10 -2.70
CA ARG A 283 18.45 7.88 -1.98
C ARG A 283 19.15 9.19 -1.62
N GLU A 284 19.14 10.18 -2.51
CA GLU A 284 19.66 11.53 -2.21
C GLU A 284 18.88 12.22 -1.08
N ARG A 285 17.57 11.95 -0.98
CA ARG A 285 16.74 12.35 0.18
C ARG A 285 17.00 11.52 1.44
N GLY A 286 17.86 10.50 1.39
CA GLY A 286 18.21 9.64 2.51
C GLY A 286 17.23 8.49 2.75
N MET A 287 16.39 8.12 1.78
CA MET A 287 15.60 6.89 1.89
C MET A 287 16.50 5.66 1.80
N GLU A 288 16.27 4.73 2.72
CA GLU A 288 16.93 3.45 2.75
C GLU A 288 16.08 2.37 2.08
N PHE A 289 16.75 1.49 1.35
CA PHE A 289 16.14 0.38 0.64
C PHE A 289 16.81 -0.93 1.05
N ILE A 290 16.10 -2.04 0.85
CA ILE A 290 16.69 -3.36 1.01
C ILE A 290 17.88 -3.55 0.07
N THR A 291 18.83 -4.39 0.48
CA THR A 291 20.02 -4.68 -0.33
C THR A 291 19.86 -6.02 -1.03
N ILE A 292 20.13 -6.03 -2.34
CA ILE A 292 20.09 -7.23 -3.18
C ILE A 292 21.54 -7.67 -3.51
N PRO A 293 21.89 -8.95 -3.35
CA PRO A 293 23.24 -9.44 -3.66
C PRO A 293 23.54 -9.35 -5.16
N ASP A 294 24.80 -9.12 -5.53
CA ASP A 294 25.21 -8.99 -6.94
C ASP A 294 24.99 -10.28 -7.74
N THR A 295 25.02 -11.43 -7.08
CA THR A 295 24.72 -12.75 -7.67
C THR A 295 23.32 -12.83 -8.28
N TYR A 296 22.34 -12.07 -7.78
CA TYR A 296 21.01 -11.97 -8.39
C TYR A 296 21.10 -11.41 -9.81
N TYR A 297 21.87 -10.33 -10.00
CA TYR A 297 22.04 -9.66 -11.29
C TYR A 297 22.81 -10.51 -12.28
N GLU A 298 23.83 -11.24 -11.82
CA GLU A 298 24.56 -12.21 -12.64
C GLU A 298 23.62 -13.31 -13.17
N GLN A 299 22.80 -13.90 -12.29
CA GLN A 299 21.83 -14.92 -12.68
C GLN A 299 20.75 -14.37 -13.61
N LEU A 300 20.26 -13.16 -13.34
CA LEU A 300 19.25 -12.50 -14.16
C LEU A 300 19.77 -12.21 -15.57
N ARG A 301 21.03 -11.79 -15.73
CA ARG A 301 21.66 -11.63 -17.06
C ARG A 301 21.66 -12.94 -17.85
N GLU A 302 21.99 -14.06 -17.22
CA GLU A 302 21.96 -15.38 -17.88
C GLU A 302 20.54 -15.82 -18.27
N LYS A 303 19.54 -15.51 -17.43
CA LYS A 303 18.13 -15.80 -17.75
C LYS A 303 17.62 -14.94 -18.92
N LEU A 304 17.96 -13.66 -18.95
CA LEU A 304 17.55 -12.72 -20.00
C LEU A 304 18.14 -13.07 -21.37
N LYS A 305 19.33 -13.68 -21.44
CA LYS A 305 19.89 -14.20 -22.71
C LYS A 305 18.95 -15.20 -23.43
N LYS A 306 18.07 -15.87 -22.67
CA LYS A 306 17.12 -16.86 -23.16
C LYS A 306 15.70 -16.29 -23.33
N SER A 307 15.48 -15.04 -22.96
CA SER A 307 14.17 -14.38 -23.00
C SER A 307 14.05 -13.51 -24.25
N PRO A 308 12.87 -13.43 -24.89
CA PRO A 308 12.60 -12.45 -25.94
C PRO A 308 12.48 -11.02 -25.40
N VAL A 309 12.28 -10.86 -24.08
CA VAL A 309 12.11 -9.55 -23.43
C VAL A 309 13.40 -8.76 -23.44
N LYS A 310 13.30 -7.49 -23.82
CA LYS A 310 14.39 -6.53 -23.75
C LYS A 310 14.10 -5.50 -22.68
N ILE A 311 14.91 -5.51 -21.63
CA ILE A 311 14.93 -4.47 -20.61
C ILE A 311 15.53 -3.21 -21.26
N GLN A 312 14.81 -2.10 -21.21
CA GLN A 312 15.22 -0.84 -21.86
C GLN A 312 16.24 -0.07 -21.01
N GLU A 313 16.13 -0.19 -19.69
CA GLU A 313 17.01 0.43 -18.72
C GLU A 313 18.42 -0.17 -18.72
N ASP A 314 19.42 0.66 -18.42
CA ASP A 314 20.80 0.17 -18.26
C ASP A 314 20.88 -0.78 -17.05
N PHE A 315 21.17 -2.04 -17.33
CA PHE A 315 21.22 -3.09 -16.33
C PHE A 315 22.30 -2.86 -15.26
N SER A 316 23.42 -2.20 -15.61
CA SER A 316 24.45 -1.83 -14.64
C SER A 316 23.93 -0.77 -13.66
N VAL A 317 23.08 0.14 -14.14
CA VAL A 317 22.39 1.12 -13.29
C VAL A 317 21.34 0.45 -12.40
N LEU A 318 20.55 -0.49 -12.93
CA LEU A 318 19.61 -1.27 -12.13
C LEU A 318 20.32 -2.03 -10.99
N GLN A 319 21.46 -2.65 -11.30
CA GLN A 319 22.31 -3.35 -10.34
C GLN A 319 22.89 -2.40 -9.28
N GLN A 320 23.38 -1.22 -9.69
CA GLN A 320 23.89 -0.21 -8.77
C GLN A 320 22.80 0.27 -7.80
N LEU A 321 21.59 0.49 -8.30
CA LEU A 321 20.46 0.98 -7.53
C LEU A 321 19.73 -0.10 -6.73
N LYS A 322 20.10 -1.38 -6.93
CA LYS A 322 19.49 -2.55 -6.30
C LYS A 322 18.01 -2.74 -6.68
N ILE A 323 17.66 -2.38 -7.92
CA ILE A 323 16.32 -2.55 -8.50
C ILE A 323 16.18 -3.98 -9.01
N LEU A 324 15.11 -4.66 -8.60
CA LEU A 324 14.74 -6.01 -9.03
C LEU A 324 13.99 -5.95 -10.36
N VAL A 325 14.15 -7.00 -11.19
CA VAL A 325 13.47 -7.15 -12.48
C VAL A 325 12.78 -8.50 -12.54
N ASP A 326 11.48 -8.46 -12.83
CA ASP A 326 10.75 -9.65 -13.27
C ASP A 326 10.15 -9.42 -14.65
N TYR A 327 9.89 -10.51 -15.38
CA TYR A 327 9.42 -10.42 -16.76
C TYR A 327 8.60 -11.65 -17.15
N ASP A 328 7.71 -11.44 -18.11
CA ASP A 328 6.94 -12.47 -18.80
C ASP A 328 7.11 -12.32 -20.31
N ASP A 329 6.40 -13.10 -21.13
CA ASP A 329 6.55 -13.01 -22.58
C ASP A 329 6.07 -11.68 -23.19
N ASN A 330 5.33 -10.86 -22.44
CA ASN A 330 4.69 -9.63 -22.92
C ASN A 330 5.37 -8.35 -22.43
N GLY A 331 6.14 -8.42 -21.35
CA GLY A 331 6.71 -7.25 -20.71
C GLY A 331 7.58 -7.56 -19.50
N TYR A 332 7.92 -6.50 -18.77
CA TYR A 332 8.69 -6.61 -17.54
C TYR A 332 8.25 -5.58 -16.50
N LEU A 333 8.65 -5.81 -15.27
CA LEU A 333 8.40 -4.93 -14.14
C LEU A 333 9.71 -4.71 -13.37
N LEU A 334 9.85 -3.50 -12.87
CA LEU A 334 10.97 -3.07 -12.04
C LEU A 334 10.44 -2.75 -10.66
N GLN A 335 11.06 -3.28 -9.62
CA GLN A 335 10.61 -3.11 -8.24
C GLN A 335 11.78 -2.87 -7.29
N ILE A 336 11.55 -2.12 -6.23
CA ILE A 336 12.46 -2.04 -5.09
C ILE A 336 11.68 -1.66 -3.83
N PHE A 337 12.14 -2.17 -2.70
CA PHE A 337 11.46 -2.02 -1.42
C PHE A 337 12.30 -1.17 -0.46
N THR A 338 11.65 -0.27 0.25
CA THR A 338 12.30 0.50 1.32
C THR A 338 12.65 -0.44 2.48
N LYS A 339 13.51 0.02 3.40
CA LYS A 339 13.46 -0.52 4.77
C LYS A 339 12.12 -0.19 5.43
N ASN A 340 11.87 -0.78 6.60
CA ASN A 340 10.67 -0.47 7.38
C ASN A 340 10.57 1.03 7.67
N MET A 341 9.36 1.57 7.65
CA MET A 341 9.06 2.99 7.88
C MET A 341 9.10 3.37 9.36
N GLN A 342 9.23 2.37 10.23
CA GLN A 342 9.39 2.47 11.68
C GLN A 342 10.30 1.35 12.18
N ASP A 343 10.66 1.39 13.46
CA ASP A 343 11.51 0.37 14.08
C ASP A 343 10.87 -1.03 14.09
N ARG A 344 9.54 -1.10 14.26
CA ARG A 344 8.81 -2.37 14.16
C ARG A 344 8.90 -2.88 12.72
N PRO A 345 9.18 -4.18 12.50
CA PRO A 345 9.26 -4.77 11.16
C PRO A 345 7.89 -4.98 10.54
N THR A 346 7.12 -3.89 10.38
CA THR A 346 5.74 -3.91 9.92
C THR A 346 5.59 -3.18 8.57
N LEU A 347 5.28 -1.89 8.56
CA LEU A 347 5.06 -1.15 7.32
C LEU A 347 6.37 -0.86 6.57
N PHE A 348 6.42 -1.16 5.27
CA PHE A 348 7.41 -0.65 4.32
C PHE A 348 6.73 -0.16 3.04
N LEU A 349 7.49 0.42 2.11
CA LEU A 349 6.99 0.91 0.83
C LEU A 349 7.70 0.21 -0.32
N GLU A 350 7.03 0.16 -1.45
CA GLU A 350 7.59 -0.32 -2.72
C GLU A 350 7.54 0.81 -3.75
N VAL A 351 8.57 0.90 -4.59
CA VAL A 351 8.52 1.67 -5.83
C VAL A 351 8.50 0.70 -7.00
N ILE A 352 7.53 0.85 -7.89
CA ILE A 352 7.30 -0.05 -9.02
C ILE A 352 7.17 0.70 -10.33
N GLN A 353 7.79 0.18 -11.39
CA GLN A 353 7.57 0.60 -12.77
C GLN A 353 7.16 -0.59 -13.62
N ARG A 354 6.15 -0.42 -14.46
CA ARG A 354 5.57 -1.47 -15.29
C ARG A 354 5.80 -1.15 -16.77
N HIS A 355 6.33 -2.12 -17.51
CA HIS A 355 6.47 -2.07 -18.96
C HIS A 355 5.68 -3.21 -19.57
N ASN A 356 4.44 -2.92 -19.98
CA ASN A 356 3.49 -3.91 -20.54
C ASN A 356 3.29 -5.16 -19.65
N HIS A 357 3.44 -5.00 -18.33
CA HIS A 357 3.33 -6.11 -17.38
C HIS A 357 2.37 -5.78 -16.24
N ASN A 358 1.27 -6.53 -16.16
CA ASN A 358 0.21 -6.34 -15.16
C ASN A 358 0.29 -7.31 -13.97
N GLY A 359 1.17 -8.31 -14.01
CA GLY A 359 1.39 -9.25 -12.91
C GLY A 359 2.25 -8.69 -11.76
N TYR A 360 2.58 -9.53 -10.77
CA TYR A 360 3.24 -9.10 -9.51
C TYR A 360 4.65 -9.65 -9.32
N GLY A 361 5.16 -10.38 -10.32
CA GLY A 361 6.53 -10.84 -10.36
C GLY A 361 6.90 -11.85 -9.28
N ALA A 362 6.45 -13.11 -9.40
CA ALA A 362 6.87 -14.17 -8.46
C ALA A 362 8.39 -14.38 -8.38
N GLY A 363 9.11 -14.12 -9.48
CA GLY A 363 10.58 -14.16 -9.50
C GLY A 363 11.18 -13.09 -8.59
N ASN A 364 10.59 -11.89 -8.59
CA ASN A 364 10.97 -10.81 -7.67
C ASN A 364 10.59 -11.12 -6.23
N PHE A 365 9.45 -11.76 -5.97
CA PHE A 365 9.08 -12.16 -4.61
C PHE A 365 10.13 -13.08 -3.97
N LYS A 366 10.72 -14.02 -4.71
CA LYS A 366 11.79 -14.87 -4.18
C LYS A 366 13.03 -14.06 -3.80
N ALA A 367 13.48 -13.18 -4.68
CA ALA A 367 14.66 -12.34 -4.43
C ALA A 367 14.43 -11.35 -3.28
N LEU A 368 13.24 -10.75 -3.23
CA LEU A 368 12.77 -9.94 -2.10
C LEU A 368 12.85 -10.73 -0.80
N PHE A 369 12.33 -11.96 -0.81
CA PHE A 369 12.28 -12.80 0.37
C PHE A 369 13.69 -13.10 0.91
N GLU A 370 14.64 -13.45 0.04
CA GLU A 370 16.03 -13.68 0.42
C GLU A 370 16.69 -12.42 1.02
N ALA A 371 16.36 -11.23 0.49
CA ALA A 371 16.84 -9.96 1.02
C ALA A 371 16.22 -9.61 2.39
N VAL A 372 14.90 -9.74 2.52
CA VAL A 372 14.18 -9.47 3.79
C VAL A 372 14.58 -10.46 4.87
N LYS A 373 14.82 -11.72 4.51
CA LYS A 373 15.35 -12.74 5.42
C LYS A 373 16.68 -12.32 6.05
N THR A 374 17.58 -11.73 5.26
CA THR A 374 18.87 -11.23 5.77
C THR A 374 18.65 -10.16 6.85
N GLU A 375 17.65 -9.29 6.65
CA GLU A 375 17.27 -8.28 7.65
C GLU A 375 16.56 -8.89 8.87
N GLN A 376 15.74 -9.93 8.69
CA GLN A 376 15.10 -10.67 9.78
C GLN A 376 16.13 -11.39 10.68
N ASP A 377 17.15 -11.99 10.08
CA ASP A 377 18.26 -12.63 10.80
C ASP A 377 19.06 -11.60 11.61
N ARG A 378 19.32 -10.41 11.04
CA ARG A 378 19.93 -9.28 11.76
C ARG A 378 19.11 -8.81 12.96
N ARG A 379 17.78 -8.93 12.90
CA ARG A 379 16.88 -8.65 14.02
C ARG A 379 16.76 -9.81 15.02
N GLY A 380 17.31 -10.98 14.72
CA GLY A 380 17.22 -12.17 15.56
C GLY A 380 15.86 -12.88 15.53
N ASN A 381 15.05 -12.64 14.50
CA ASN A 381 13.66 -13.13 14.40
C ASN A 381 13.48 -14.30 13.43
N LEU A 382 14.58 -14.87 12.90
CA LEU A 382 14.58 -15.85 11.81
C LEU A 382 14.59 -17.31 12.28
#